data_AF-A0A9E2IJP8-F1
#
_entry.id   AF-A0A9E2IJP8-F1
#
_cell.length_a   1.000
_cell.length_b   1.000
_cell.length_c   1.000
_cell.angle_alpha   90.00
_cell.angle_beta   90.00
_cell.angle_gamma   90.00
#
_symmetry.space_group_name_H-M   'P 1'
#
loop_
_entity.id
_entity.type
_entity.pdbx_description
1 polymer ?
#
loop_
_entity_poly.entity_id
_entity_poly.type
_entity_poly.pdbx_seq_one_letter_code
_entity_poly.pdbx_strand_id
1 'polypeptide(L)'
;MMQRDVHLHAEGLLGSLQFRKGDFGEIGIISGQMQRAQRSLQYLENPVKNFTFLGYTFWTGTYKGKKVTVGNGGFYAPDSAFVTEILCVGGIQQLIRLGSCGG
;
A
#
# COMPACT_ATOMS: atom_id res chain seq x y z
N MET A 1 4.07 -9.78 35.80
CA MET A 1 2.98 -10.06 34.84
C MET A 1 3.60 -10.86 33.70
N MET A 2 3.17 -12.10 33.46
CA MET A 2 3.75 -12.95 32.41
C MET A 2 3.14 -12.51 31.07
N GLN A 3 3.92 -11.80 30.26
CA GLN A 3 3.48 -11.38 28.93
C GLN A 3 3.54 -12.62 28.01
N ARG A 4 2.41 -12.97 27.39
CA ARG A 4 2.38 -14.08 26.43
C ARG A 4 3.07 -13.65 25.14
N ASP A 5 3.84 -14.56 24.55
CA ASP A 5 4.48 -14.30 23.26
C ASP A 5 3.43 -14.02 22.18
N VAL A 6 3.72 -13.04 21.31
CA VAL A 6 2.86 -12.71 20.18
C VAL A 6 2.97 -13.82 19.15
N HIS A 7 1.92 -14.62 19.00
CA HIS A 7 1.91 -15.76 18.08
C HIS A 7 1.69 -15.37 16.60
N LEU A 8 1.36 -14.10 16.32
CA LEU A 8 1.15 -13.58 14.98
C LEU A 8 1.79 -12.19 14.84
N HIS A 9 2.91 -12.13 14.12
CA HIS A 9 3.55 -10.88 13.76
C HIS A 9 2.96 -10.33 12.47
N ALA A 10 2.87 -9.00 12.34
CA ALA A 10 2.31 -8.35 11.16
C ALA A 10 3.04 -8.73 9.87
N GLU A 11 4.35 -8.89 9.94
CA GLU A 11 5.20 -9.38 8.84
C GLU A 11 4.82 -10.81 8.41
N GLY A 12 4.57 -11.69 9.38
CA GLY A 12 4.12 -13.06 9.13
C GLY A 12 2.73 -13.10 8.49
N LEU A 13 1.82 -12.24 8.94
CA LEU A 13 0.51 -12.09 8.33
C LEU A 13 0.63 -11.58 6.89
N LEU A 14 1.42 -10.54 6.65
CA LEU A 14 1.61 -9.98 5.31
C LEU A 14 2.27 -11.00 4.37
N GLY A 15 3.24 -11.78 4.85
CA GLY A 15 3.85 -12.88 4.11
C GLY A 15 2.86 -13.98 3.72
N SER A 16 1.85 -14.25 4.55
CA SER A 16 0.76 -15.19 4.21
C SER A 16 -0.10 -14.73 3.01
N LEU A 17 -0.08 -13.44 2.71
CA LEU A 17 -0.78 -12.82 1.57
C LEU A 17 0.07 -12.77 0.30
N GLN A 18 1.11 -13.62 0.23
CA GLN A 18 2.05 -13.72 -0.90
C GLN A 18 2.88 -12.45 -1.16
N PHE A 19 2.87 -11.49 -0.23
CA PHE A 19 3.74 -10.33 -0.28
C PHE A 19 5.19 -10.73 -0.03
N ARG A 20 6.11 -10.14 -0.79
CA ARG A 20 7.56 -10.30 -0.62
C ARG A 20 8.16 -8.98 -0.20
N LYS A 21 9.15 -9.03 0.68
CA LYS A 21 9.91 -7.83 1.07
C LYS A 21 10.49 -7.17 -0.19
N GLY A 22 10.22 -5.88 -0.35
CA GLY A 22 10.61 -5.13 -1.54
C GLY A 22 9.58 -5.13 -2.67
N ASP A 23 8.40 -5.73 -2.49
CA ASP A 23 7.29 -5.56 -3.42
C ASP A 23 6.79 -4.11 -3.46
N PHE A 24 6.90 -3.37 -2.35
CA PHE A 24 6.63 -1.93 -2.32
C PHE A 24 7.89 -1.08 -2.48
N GLY A 25 7.69 0.18 -2.86
CA GLY A 25 8.70 1.23 -2.84
C GLY A 25 8.73 1.95 -1.49
N GLU A 26 9.58 2.96 -1.37
CA GLU A 26 9.67 3.77 -0.15
C GLU A 26 8.50 4.78 -0.04
N ILE A 27 7.90 5.14 -1.17
CA ILE A 27 6.83 6.13 -1.29
C ILE A 27 5.55 5.44 -1.77
N GLY A 28 4.45 5.63 -1.04
CA GLY A 28 3.11 5.17 -1.39
C GLY A 28 2.19 6.33 -1.75
N ILE A 29 1.61 6.33 -2.95
CA ILE A 29 0.58 7.27 -3.40
C ILE A 29 -0.76 6.54 -3.46
N ILE A 30 -1.60 6.77 -2.46
CA ILE A 30 -2.80 5.95 -2.23
C ILE A 30 -4.06 6.77 -2.42
N SER A 31 -4.78 6.44 -3.49
CA SER A 31 -6.08 7.04 -3.80
C SER A 31 -7.21 6.29 -3.11
N GLY A 32 -8.39 6.90 -2.94
CA GLY A 32 -9.53 6.16 -2.39
C GLY A 32 -10.04 5.09 -3.35
N GLN A 33 -10.41 5.54 -4.55
CA GLN A 33 -10.93 4.71 -5.63
C GLN A 33 -9.82 4.21 -6.56
N MET A 34 -10.02 3.01 -7.12
CA MET A 34 -9.11 2.41 -8.09
C MET A 34 -8.94 3.27 -9.35
N GLN A 35 -10.02 3.85 -9.86
CA GLN A 35 -10.02 4.68 -11.06
C GLN A 35 -9.12 5.92 -10.90
N ARG A 36 -8.99 6.43 -9.66
CA ARG A 36 -8.08 7.54 -9.36
C ARG A 36 -6.63 7.06 -9.19
N ALA A 37 -6.42 5.90 -8.57
CA ALA A 37 -5.09 5.28 -8.51
C ALA A 37 -4.52 5.02 -9.91
N GLN A 38 -5.37 4.61 -10.87
CA GLN A 38 -4.98 4.40 -12.27
C GLN A 38 -4.40 5.65 -12.94
N ARG A 39 -4.84 6.85 -12.57
CA ARG A 39 -4.24 8.10 -13.07
C ARG A 39 -2.80 8.26 -12.60
N SER A 40 -2.51 7.98 -11.33
CA SER A 40 -1.14 8.00 -10.81
C SER A 40 -0.29 6.88 -11.42
N LEU A 41 -0.87 5.70 -11.65
CA LEU A 41 -0.19 4.55 -12.25
C LEU A 41 0.36 4.85 -13.65
N GLN A 42 -0.34 5.66 -14.45
CA GLN A 42 0.09 6.05 -15.81
C GLN A 42 1.43 6.80 -15.85
N TYR A 43 1.86 7.39 -14.73
CA TYR A 43 3.14 8.10 -14.64
C TYR A 43 4.30 7.19 -14.22
N LEU A 44 4.03 5.94 -13.82
CA LEU A 44 5.08 5.00 -13.43
C LEU A 44 5.72 4.37 -14.67
N GLU A 45 7.04 4.28 -14.64
CA GLU A 45 7.85 3.48 -15.56
C GLU A 45 7.87 2.03 -15.08
N ASN A 46 7.62 1.10 -16.00
CA ASN A 46 7.63 -0.35 -15.77
C ASN A 46 6.85 -0.80 -14.52
N PRO A 47 5.57 -0.39 -14.35
CA PRO A 47 4.81 -0.77 -13.17
C PRO A 47 4.50 -2.27 -13.16
N VAL A 48 4.69 -2.90 -12.00
CA VAL A 48 4.32 -4.30 -11.74
C VAL A 48 3.21 -4.32 -10.70
N LYS A 49 2.18 -5.14 -10.92
CA LYS A 49 1.11 -5.39 -9.96
C LYS A 49 1.64 -6.33 -8.88
N ASN A 50 1.92 -5.81 -7.69
CA ASN A 50 2.67 -6.55 -6.67
C ASN A 50 1.78 -7.16 -5.58
N PHE A 51 0.59 -6.62 -5.38
CA PHE A 51 -0.26 -7.06 -4.28
C PHE A 51 -1.73 -6.92 -4.65
N THR A 52 -2.53 -7.92 -4.27
CA THR A 52 -3.99 -7.82 -4.29
C THR A 52 -4.60 -8.61 -3.15
N PHE A 53 -5.36 -7.95 -2.30
CA PHE A 53 -6.08 -8.57 -1.19
C PHE A 53 -7.33 -7.77 -0.83
N LEU A 54 -8.46 -8.43 -0.62
CA LEU A 54 -9.74 -7.81 -0.24
C LEU A 54 -10.16 -6.59 -1.11
N GLY A 55 -9.85 -6.63 -2.41
CA GLY A 55 -10.15 -5.53 -3.33
C GLY A 55 -9.18 -4.34 -3.27
N TYR A 56 -8.13 -4.39 -2.44
CA TYR A 56 -7.00 -3.48 -2.48
C TYR A 56 -5.95 -4.01 -3.44
N THR A 57 -5.51 -3.17 -4.38
CA THR A 57 -4.47 -3.51 -5.34
C THR A 57 -3.41 -2.43 -5.35
N PHE A 58 -2.15 -2.86 -5.31
CA PHE A 58 -0.99 -1.99 -5.41
C PHE A 58 -0.10 -2.37 -6.58
N TRP A 59 0.42 -1.35 -7.25
CA TRP A 59 1.43 -1.45 -8.29
C TRP A 59 2.66 -0.69 -7.86
N THR A 60 3.85 -1.19 -8.18
CA THR A 60 5.09 -0.45 -7.95
C THR A 60 5.87 -0.38 -9.25
N GLY A 61 6.40 0.80 -9.53
CA GLY A 61 7.27 1.08 -10.64
C GLY A 61 8.25 2.18 -10.26
N THR A 62 8.83 2.84 -11.25
CA THR A 62 9.76 3.94 -11.03
C THR A 62 9.13 5.26 -11.48
N TYR A 63 9.34 6.34 -10.74
CA TYR A 63 9.00 7.69 -11.15
C TYR A 63 10.17 8.60 -10.82
N LYS A 64 10.77 9.24 -11.84
CA LYS A 64 11.95 10.12 -11.69
C LYS A 64 13.08 9.45 -10.88
N GLY A 65 13.38 8.19 -11.21
CA GLY A 65 14.42 7.40 -10.54
C GLY A 65 14.08 6.91 -9.14
N LYS A 66 12.87 7.16 -8.62
CA LYS A 66 12.42 6.67 -7.32
C LYS A 66 11.42 5.53 -7.46
N LYS A 67 11.54 4.50 -6.61
CA LYS A 67 10.59 3.40 -6.54
C LYS A 67 9.32 3.84 -5.81
N VAL A 68 8.19 3.85 -6.50
CA VAL A 68 6.91 4.39 -6.01
C VAL A 68 5.83 3.33 -6.14
N THR A 69 5.06 3.15 -5.07
CA THR A 69 3.88 2.29 -5.02
C THR A 69 2.61 3.13 -5.15
N VAL A 70 1.70 2.73 -6.03
CA VAL A 70 0.39 3.35 -6.25
C VAL A 70 -0.71 2.32 -6.01
N GLY A 71 -1.82 2.71 -5.40
CA GLY A 71 -2.98 1.83 -5.29
C GLY A 71 -4.20 2.48 -4.65
N ASN A 72 -5.21 1.66 -4.35
CA ASN A 72 -6.43 2.09 -3.67
C ASN A 72 -6.36 1.84 -2.15
N GLY A 73 -6.98 2.75 -1.40
CA GLY A 73 -7.04 2.78 0.07
C GLY A 73 -8.45 2.81 0.63
N GLY A 74 -9.45 2.54 -0.21
CA GLY A 74 -10.87 2.58 0.16
C GLY A 74 -11.39 3.99 0.45
N PHE A 75 -12.60 4.05 1.01
CA PHE A 75 -13.37 5.29 1.13
C PHE A 75 -13.39 5.83 2.56
N TYR A 76 -13.34 4.94 3.54
CA TYR A 76 -13.58 5.28 4.93
C TYR A 76 -12.32 5.12 5.78
N ALA A 77 -12.40 5.61 7.02
CA ALA A 77 -11.30 5.54 7.97
C ALA A 77 -10.83 4.08 8.24
N PRO A 78 -11.73 3.07 8.37
CA PRO A 78 -11.29 1.68 8.56
C PRO A 78 -10.47 1.15 7.39
N ASP A 79 -10.86 1.46 6.15
CA ASP A 79 -10.10 1.07 4.96
C ASP A 79 -8.70 1.70 4.98
N SER A 80 -8.66 2.99 5.30
CA SER A 80 -7.41 3.75 5.35
C SER A 80 -6.48 3.23 6.45
N ALA A 81 -7.00 2.88 7.62
CA ALA A 81 -6.23 2.29 8.71
C ALA A 81 -5.66 0.92 8.30
N PHE A 82 -6.50 0.04 7.77
CA PHE A 82 -6.09 -1.29 7.31
C PHE A 82 -5.00 -1.22 6.22
N VAL A 83 -5.20 -0.37 5.22
CA VAL A 83 -4.23 -0.19 4.14
C VAL A 83 -2.94 0.44 4.65
N THR A 84 -3.01 1.39 5.58
CA THR A 84 -1.81 2.00 6.17
C THR A 84 -0.96 0.95 6.88
N GLU A 85 -1.55 0.06 7.68
CA GLU A 85 -0.83 -1.04 8.33
C GLU A 85 -0.12 -1.94 7.32
N ILE A 86 -0.80 -2.34 6.24
CA ILE A 86 -0.19 -3.14 5.16
C ILE A 86 1.02 -2.42 4.54
N LEU A 87 0.89 -1.14 4.25
CA LEU A 87 1.93 -0.37 3.58
C LEU A 87 3.13 -0.14 4.51
N CYS A 88 2.89 0.16 5.78
CA CYS A 88 3.93 0.34 6.79
C CYS A 88 4.72 -0.95 6.99
N VAL A 89 4.04 -2.08 7.19
CA VAL A 89 4.68 -3.40 7.32
C VAL A 89 5.40 -3.80 6.03
N GLY A 90 4.85 -3.40 4.87
CA GLY A 90 5.47 -3.61 3.56
C GLY A 90 6.69 -2.73 3.27
N GLY A 91 7.06 -1.82 4.17
CA GLY A 91 8.27 -1.00 4.09
C GLY A 91 8.09 0.38 3.44
N ILE A 92 6.85 0.86 3.24
CA ILE A 92 6.60 2.23 2.83
C ILE A 92 6.95 3.18 3.99
N GLN A 93 7.74 4.20 3.70
CA GLN A 93 8.15 5.22 4.67
C GLN A 93 7.35 6.53 4.52
N GLN A 94 6.88 6.81 3.31
CA GLN A 94 6.16 8.04 2.99
C GLN A 94 4.81 7.71 2.37
N LEU A 95 3.73 7.97 3.09
CA LEU A 95 2.38 7.76 2.62
C LEU A 95 1.73 9.08 2.19
N ILE A 96 1.31 9.18 0.93
CA ILE A 96 0.59 10.32 0.37
C ILE A 96 -0.82 9.87 0.00
N ARG A 97 -1.82 10.37 0.74
CA ARG A 97 -3.24 10.12 0.46
C ARG A 97 -3.72 11.08 -0.64
N LEU A 98 -4.07 10.56 -1.82
CA LEU A 98 -4.62 11.36 -2.91
C LEU A 98 -6.15 11.32 -2.90
N GLY A 99 -6.74 12.35 -2.29
CA GLY A 99 -8.17 12.42 -2.00
C GLY A 99 -8.92 13.54 -2.72
N SER A 100 -10.22 13.58 -2.45
CA SER A 100 -11.09 14.72 -2.71
C SER A 100 -11.73 15.11 -1.38
N CYS A 101 -12.04 16.38 -1.18
CA CYS A 101 -12.69 16.89 0.03
C CYS A 101 -13.78 17.92 -0.34
N GLY A 102 -14.71 18.16 0.58
CA GLY A 102 -15.60 19.32 0.52
C GLY A 102 -14.83 20.59 0.89
N GLY A 103 -15.23 21.71 0.29
CA GLY A 103 -14.71 23.05 0.60
C GLY A 103 -15.57 23.78 1.61
#